data_AF-A0A7J3F254-F1
#
_entry.id   AF-A0A7J3F254-F1
#
_cell.length_a   1.000
_cell.length_b   1.000
_cell.length_c   1.000
_cell.angle_alpha   90.00
_cell.angle_beta   90.00
_cell.angle_gamma   90.00
#
_symmetry.space_group_name_H-M   'P 1'
#
loop_
_entity.id
_entity.type
_entity.pdbx_description
1 polymer ?
#
loop_
_entity_poly.entity_id
_entity_poly.type
_entity_poly.pdbx_seq_one_letter_code
_entity_poly.pdbx_strand_id
1 'polypeptide(L)'
;MIPYADFIDFPFSKIRVRKDFPKLLALIKVSAYLHQYQRPRLASKGEEYVIATFADYNIAYTLARKVFRPTILGLPEGVLRIYDVCKKLSGESMEITSRAITENREYSQKTVQKYLNELVRARLLLRDESLKEYRYSLIEAENGRLKLNLLLTERFGEKELENWVSSIVDKENGCEAISYEEMKANVYNPLPSVYDSTIPKEAKESFCKPEKVENSRFYQNIQSMSELAEKTLAKLAKLFGAQFRFRMLLES
;
A
#
# COMPACT_ATOMS: atom_id res chain seq x y z
N MET A 1 17.33 -7.18 3.13
CA MET A 1 16.68 -8.10 4.10
C MET A 1 15.51 -7.39 4.76
N ILE A 2 14.59 -8.12 5.40
CA ILE A 2 13.43 -7.53 6.11
C ILE A 2 13.57 -7.91 7.59
N PRO A 3 13.98 -7.00 8.48
CA PRO A 3 14.24 -7.34 9.88
C PRO A 3 12.99 -7.75 10.66
N TYR A 4 11.88 -7.08 10.38
CA TYR A 4 10.60 -7.29 11.08
C TYR A 4 9.71 -8.36 10.42
N ALA A 5 10.21 -9.19 9.51
CA ALA A 5 9.39 -10.10 8.71
C ALA A 5 8.48 -11.00 9.58
N ASP A 6 9.03 -11.55 10.66
CA ASP A 6 8.33 -12.45 11.57
C ASP A 6 7.35 -11.73 12.50
N PHE A 7 7.43 -10.40 12.56
CA PHE A 7 6.58 -9.54 13.39
C PHE A 7 5.40 -8.96 12.62
N ILE A 8 5.29 -9.22 11.31
CA ILE A 8 4.13 -8.80 10.52
C ILE A 8 2.92 -9.64 10.91
N ASP A 9 1.83 -8.98 11.32
CA ASP A 9 0.56 -9.70 11.51
C ASP A 9 -0.09 -9.93 10.14
N PHE A 10 -0.42 -11.18 9.84
CA PHE A 10 -1.10 -11.54 8.62
C PHE A 10 -2.09 -12.67 8.94
N PRO A 11 -3.35 -12.59 8.51
CA PRO A 11 -4.39 -13.48 9.02
C PRO A 11 -4.25 -14.92 8.51
N PHE A 12 -3.44 -15.77 9.15
CA PHE A 12 -3.05 -17.14 8.73
C PHE A 12 -4.19 -18.18 8.65
N SER A 13 -5.45 -17.78 8.83
CA SER A 13 -6.58 -18.69 9.03
C SER A 13 -7.05 -19.46 7.78
N LYS A 14 -6.51 -19.17 6.58
CA LYS A 14 -6.90 -19.85 5.32
C LYS A 14 -5.71 -20.19 4.43
N ILE A 15 -5.79 -21.29 3.67
CA ILE A 15 -4.74 -21.77 2.73
C ILE A 15 -4.31 -20.67 1.73
N ARG A 16 -5.26 -19.84 1.27
CA ARG A 16 -4.97 -18.72 0.34
C ARG A 16 -4.00 -17.69 0.94
N VAL A 17 -4.08 -17.48 2.25
CA VAL A 17 -3.24 -16.53 2.99
C VAL A 17 -1.77 -16.94 2.94
N ARG A 18 -1.47 -18.25 3.04
CA ARG A 18 -0.08 -18.76 2.96
C ARG A 18 0.59 -18.45 1.62
N LYS A 19 -0.19 -18.26 0.55
CA LYS A 19 0.32 -17.85 -0.77
C LYS A 19 0.52 -16.35 -0.90
N ASP A 20 -0.21 -15.54 -0.15
CA ASP A 20 -0.19 -14.09 -0.27
C ASP A 20 0.84 -13.44 0.65
N PHE A 21 1.16 -14.05 1.80
CA PHE A 21 2.21 -13.54 2.70
C PHE A 21 3.59 -13.43 2.02
N PRO A 22 4.09 -14.45 1.29
CA PRO A 22 5.35 -14.31 0.54
C PRO A 22 5.31 -13.20 -0.52
N LYS A 23 4.14 -12.91 -1.11
CA LYS A 23 3.99 -11.81 -2.08
C LYS A 23 4.08 -10.45 -1.40
N LEU A 24 3.53 -10.31 -0.19
CA LEU A 24 3.70 -9.10 0.62
C LEU A 24 5.19 -8.88 0.93
N LEU A 25 5.90 -9.93 1.38
CA LEU A 25 7.34 -9.84 1.63
C LEU A 25 8.13 -9.49 0.35
N ALA A 26 7.76 -10.05 -0.80
CA ALA A 26 8.37 -9.70 -2.07
C ALA A 26 8.17 -8.22 -2.41
N LEU A 27 6.97 -7.68 -2.18
CA LEU A 27 6.67 -6.27 -2.42
C LEU A 27 7.46 -5.33 -1.51
N ILE A 28 7.65 -5.71 -0.23
CA ILE A 28 8.52 -4.98 0.71
C ILE A 28 9.97 -4.97 0.20
N LYS A 29 10.49 -6.13 -0.24
CA LYS A 29 11.85 -6.22 -0.82
C LYS A 29 12.00 -5.33 -2.05
N VAL A 30 11.02 -5.34 -2.94
CA VAL A 30 11.02 -4.50 -4.16
C VAL A 30 11.00 -3.01 -3.80
N SER A 31 10.17 -2.60 -2.82
CA SER A 31 10.17 -1.22 -2.31
C SER A 31 11.56 -0.82 -1.79
N ALA A 32 12.13 -1.62 -0.90
CA ALA A 32 13.45 -1.36 -0.33
C ALA A 32 14.55 -1.28 -1.40
N TYR A 33 14.50 -2.18 -2.40
CA TYR A 33 15.45 -2.18 -3.51
C TYR A 33 15.30 -0.96 -4.42
N LEU A 34 14.08 -0.55 -4.73
CA LEU A 34 13.83 0.68 -5.50
C LEU A 34 14.39 1.92 -4.79
N HIS A 35 14.33 1.93 -3.46
CA HIS A 35 14.85 3.00 -2.61
C HIS A 35 16.24 2.71 -2.03
N GLN A 36 17.03 1.81 -2.61
CA GLN A 36 18.31 1.31 -2.05
C GLN A 36 19.38 2.36 -1.71
N TYR A 37 19.29 3.58 -2.27
CA TYR A 37 20.19 4.70 -1.95
C TYR A 37 19.67 5.55 -0.77
N GLN A 38 18.46 5.30 -0.32
CA GLN A 38 17.73 5.96 0.78
C GLN A 38 17.46 4.98 1.94
N ARG A 39 18.09 3.81 1.91
CA ARG A 39 17.85 2.73 2.86
C ARG A 39 19.16 2.32 3.54
N PRO A 40 19.09 1.93 4.82
CA PRO A 40 20.26 1.44 5.52
C PRO A 40 20.82 0.20 4.83
N ARG A 41 22.14 0.06 4.91
CA ARG A 41 22.86 -1.07 4.34
C ARG A 41 23.60 -1.79 5.45
N LEU A 42 23.64 -3.11 5.34
CA LEU A 42 24.37 -3.96 6.26
C LEU A 42 25.36 -4.79 5.45
N ALA A 43 26.65 -4.63 5.71
CA ALA A 43 27.64 -5.55 5.20
C ALA A 43 27.61 -6.83 6.05
N SER A 44 27.65 -8.01 5.45
CA SER A 44 27.86 -9.27 6.18
C SER A 44 28.53 -10.26 5.25
N LYS A 45 29.60 -10.92 5.73
CA LYS A 45 30.36 -11.95 4.97
C LYS A 45 30.85 -11.48 3.59
N GLY A 46 31.25 -10.22 3.47
CA GLY A 46 31.74 -9.62 2.23
C GLY A 46 30.66 -9.18 1.24
N GLU A 47 29.38 -9.35 1.59
CA GLU A 47 28.24 -8.93 0.78
C GLU A 47 27.51 -7.75 1.45
N GLU A 48 26.93 -6.85 0.64
CA GLU A 48 26.16 -5.71 1.13
C GLU A 48 24.65 -5.94 0.93
N TYR A 49 23.89 -5.80 2.01
CA TYR A 49 22.46 -6.02 2.03
C TYR A 49 21.69 -4.72 2.25
N VAL A 50 20.78 -4.39 1.33
CA VAL A 50 19.80 -3.31 1.54
C VAL A 50 18.77 -3.73 2.58
N ILE A 51 18.54 -2.93 3.60
CA ILE A 51 17.62 -3.24 4.70
C ILE A 51 16.30 -2.50 4.52
N ALA A 52 15.19 -3.25 4.56
CA ALA A 52 13.85 -2.69 4.45
C ALA A 52 13.45 -1.98 5.75
N THR A 53 12.96 -0.74 5.63
CA THR A 53 12.50 0.08 6.77
C THR A 53 10.99 -0.01 6.96
N PHE A 54 10.43 0.60 8.00
CA PHE A 54 8.98 0.65 8.17
C PHE A 54 8.26 1.43 7.05
N ALA A 55 8.95 2.35 6.38
CA ALA A 55 8.42 3.03 5.21
C ALA A 55 8.09 2.03 4.07
N ASP A 56 8.97 1.05 3.83
CA ASP A 56 8.76 0.02 2.80
C ASP A 56 7.59 -0.90 3.14
N TYR A 57 7.44 -1.25 4.42
CA TYR A 57 6.26 -1.97 4.89
C TYR A 57 4.98 -1.18 4.63
N ASN A 58 4.95 0.11 4.95
CA ASN A 58 3.78 0.96 4.73
C ASN A 58 3.43 1.09 3.24
N ILE A 59 4.43 1.27 2.37
CA ILE A 59 4.25 1.33 0.91
C ILE A 59 3.67 0.00 0.41
N ALA A 60 4.33 -1.10 0.72
CA ALA A 60 3.92 -2.43 0.30
C ALA A 60 2.52 -2.77 0.82
N TYR A 61 2.24 -2.47 2.09
CA TYR A 61 0.93 -2.69 2.69
C TYR A 61 -0.17 -1.85 2.03
N THR A 62 0.09 -0.58 1.73
CA THR A 62 -0.87 0.31 1.06
C THR A 62 -1.26 -0.21 -0.32
N LEU A 63 -0.29 -0.72 -1.08
CA LEU A 63 -0.51 -1.35 -2.37
C LEU A 63 -1.22 -2.71 -2.23
N ALA A 64 -0.71 -3.56 -1.34
CA ALA A 64 -1.22 -4.89 -1.07
C ALA A 64 -2.67 -4.86 -0.57
N ARG A 65 -3.07 -3.86 0.22
CA ARG A 65 -4.44 -3.72 0.72
C ARG A 65 -5.49 -3.66 -0.38
N LYS A 66 -5.15 -3.11 -1.55
CA LYS A 66 -6.06 -3.06 -2.70
C LYS A 66 -6.24 -4.44 -3.36
N VAL A 67 -5.17 -5.24 -3.38
CA VAL A 67 -5.14 -6.53 -4.08
C VAL A 67 -5.53 -7.70 -3.16
N PHE A 68 -5.14 -7.64 -1.90
CA PHE A 68 -5.33 -8.68 -0.90
C PHE A 68 -6.51 -8.40 0.03
N ARG A 69 -7.38 -7.43 -0.30
CA ARG A 69 -8.59 -7.13 0.47
C ARG A 69 -9.42 -8.39 0.83
N PRO A 70 -9.62 -9.37 -0.08
CA PRO A 70 -10.32 -10.63 0.26
C PRO A 70 -9.57 -11.47 1.28
N THR A 71 -8.24 -11.52 1.17
CA THR A 71 -7.37 -12.27 2.06
C THR A 71 -7.32 -11.63 3.44
N ILE A 72 -7.16 -10.31 3.51
CA ILE A 72 -7.06 -9.55 4.77
C ILE A 72 -8.38 -9.59 5.54
N LEU A 73 -9.51 -9.40 4.85
CA LEU A 73 -10.83 -9.46 5.48
C LEU A 73 -11.34 -10.89 5.68
N GLY A 74 -10.67 -11.87 5.07
CA GLY A 74 -11.09 -13.26 5.10
C GLY A 74 -12.44 -13.50 4.43
N LEU A 75 -12.87 -12.61 3.51
CA LEU A 75 -14.18 -12.64 2.86
C LEU A 75 -14.04 -12.93 1.35
N PRO A 76 -14.97 -13.68 0.75
CA PRO A 76 -15.02 -13.86 -0.71
C PRO A 76 -15.22 -12.54 -1.46
N GLU A 77 -14.69 -12.45 -2.69
CA GLU A 77 -14.83 -11.25 -3.53
C GLU A 77 -16.28 -10.84 -3.75
N GLY A 78 -17.19 -11.80 -3.98
CA GLY A 78 -18.61 -11.50 -4.14
C GLY A 78 -19.24 -10.82 -2.93
N VAL A 79 -18.79 -11.17 -1.72
CA VAL A 79 -19.25 -10.55 -0.47
C VAL A 79 -18.70 -9.13 -0.33
N LEU A 80 -17.44 -8.92 -0.72
CA LEU A 80 -16.83 -7.60 -0.73
C LEU A 80 -17.48 -6.66 -1.74
N ARG A 81 -17.89 -7.15 -2.92
CA ARG A 81 -18.66 -6.35 -3.88
C ARG A 81 -19.97 -5.85 -3.28
N ILE A 82 -20.71 -6.70 -2.57
CA ILE A 82 -21.92 -6.26 -1.86
C ILE A 82 -21.58 -5.23 -0.77
N TYR A 83 -20.49 -5.43 -0.03
CA TYR A 83 -20.06 -4.47 0.98
C TYR A 83 -19.75 -3.09 0.39
N ASP A 84 -19.13 -3.04 -0.79
CA ASP A 84 -18.88 -1.78 -1.51
C ASP A 84 -20.17 -1.09 -1.95
N VAL A 85 -21.18 -1.85 -2.36
CA VAL A 85 -22.53 -1.29 -2.63
C VAL A 85 -23.13 -0.71 -1.36
N CYS A 86 -23.07 -1.43 -0.23
CA CYS A 86 -23.54 -0.92 1.07
C CYS A 86 -22.84 0.39 1.45
N LYS A 87 -21.53 0.51 1.20
CA LYS A 87 -20.76 1.73 1.44
C LYS A 87 -21.23 2.90 0.60
N LYS A 88 -21.50 2.67 -0.69
CA LYS A 88 -22.02 3.71 -1.59
C LYS A 88 -23.39 4.19 -1.12
N LEU A 89 -24.32 3.27 -0.84
CA LEU A 89 -25.65 3.59 -0.33
C LEU A 89 -25.59 4.42 0.96
N SER A 90 -24.73 4.03 1.90
CA SER A 90 -24.54 4.81 3.14
C SER A 90 -23.97 6.20 2.89
N GLY A 91 -23.06 6.36 1.92
CA GLY A 91 -22.50 7.67 1.54
C GLY A 91 -23.52 8.58 0.87
N GLU A 92 -24.52 7.99 0.22
CA GLU A 92 -25.68 8.67 -0.38
C GLU A 92 -26.84 8.86 0.61
N SER A 93 -26.63 8.54 1.90
CA SER A 93 -27.65 8.58 2.96
C SER A 93 -28.90 7.73 2.65
N MET A 94 -28.75 6.68 1.85
CA MET A 94 -29.80 5.73 1.50
C MET A 94 -29.86 4.58 2.50
N GLU A 95 -31.05 4.01 2.69
CA GLU A 95 -31.23 2.83 3.54
C GLU A 95 -30.59 1.59 2.89
N ILE A 96 -29.77 0.88 3.67
CA ILE A 96 -29.19 -0.39 3.23
C ILE A 96 -30.20 -1.49 3.53
N THR A 97 -30.90 -1.94 2.50
CA THR A 97 -31.83 -3.09 2.56
C THR A 97 -31.46 -4.15 1.52
N SER A 98 -31.94 -5.38 1.72
CA SER A 98 -31.72 -6.44 0.74
C SER A 98 -32.30 -6.08 -0.63
N ARG A 99 -33.44 -5.37 -0.64
CA ARG A 99 -34.11 -4.93 -1.86
C ARG A 99 -33.32 -3.85 -2.59
N ALA A 100 -32.90 -2.80 -1.88
CA ALA A 100 -32.12 -1.70 -2.48
C ALA A 100 -30.85 -2.22 -3.18
N ILE A 101 -30.16 -3.19 -2.57
CA ILE A 101 -28.94 -3.76 -3.16
C ILE A 101 -29.25 -4.58 -4.43
N THR A 102 -30.39 -5.28 -4.47
CA THR A 102 -30.77 -6.12 -5.63
C THR A 102 -31.22 -5.32 -6.85
N GLU A 103 -31.49 -4.02 -6.72
CA GLU A 103 -31.92 -3.17 -7.85
C GLU A 103 -30.86 -3.10 -8.95
N ASN A 104 -29.58 -3.26 -8.60
CA ASN A 104 -28.47 -3.35 -9.55
C ASN A 104 -28.40 -4.68 -10.34
N ARG A 105 -29.33 -5.62 -10.12
CA ARG A 105 -29.54 -6.87 -10.90
C ARG A 105 -28.37 -7.87 -11.02
N GLU A 106 -27.19 -7.61 -10.44
CA GLU A 106 -26.04 -8.53 -10.51
C GLU A 106 -26.25 -9.86 -9.76
N TYR A 107 -27.11 -9.87 -8.73
CA TYR A 107 -27.33 -11.05 -7.87
C TYR A 107 -28.80 -11.26 -7.54
N SER A 108 -29.16 -12.53 -7.32
CA SER A 108 -30.46 -12.86 -6.74
C SER A 108 -30.60 -12.32 -5.31
N GLN A 109 -31.83 -12.03 -4.88
CA GLN A 109 -32.11 -11.57 -3.51
C GLN A 109 -31.63 -12.57 -2.45
N LYS A 110 -31.73 -13.87 -2.73
CA LYS A 110 -31.22 -14.93 -1.85
C LYS A 110 -29.69 -14.85 -1.68
N THR A 111 -28.96 -14.58 -2.77
CA THR A 111 -27.51 -14.40 -2.73
C THR A 111 -27.13 -13.15 -1.93
N VAL A 112 -27.84 -12.03 -2.14
CA VAL A 112 -27.60 -10.78 -1.40
C VAL A 112 -27.83 -10.99 0.09
N GLN A 113 -28.93 -11.61 0.50
CA GLN A 113 -29.19 -11.94 1.92
C GLN A 113 -28.10 -12.83 2.52
N LYS A 114 -27.63 -13.84 1.77
CA LYS A 114 -26.51 -14.68 2.20
C LYS A 114 -25.26 -13.83 2.46
N TYR A 115 -24.88 -12.95 1.52
CA TYR A 115 -23.69 -12.11 1.64
C TYR A 115 -23.82 -11.06 2.75
N LEU A 116 -25.00 -10.46 2.93
CA LEU A 116 -25.27 -9.56 4.06
C LEU A 116 -25.10 -10.28 5.41
N ASN A 117 -25.57 -11.52 5.53
CA ASN A 117 -25.36 -12.33 6.73
C ASN A 117 -23.87 -12.65 6.97
N GLU A 118 -23.09 -12.90 5.91
CA GLU A 118 -21.63 -13.06 6.04
C GLU A 118 -20.96 -11.77 6.53
N LEU A 119 -21.39 -10.60 6.07
CA LEU A 119 -20.90 -9.29 6.52
C LEU A 119 -21.25 -9.00 7.98
N VAL A 120 -22.45 -9.38 8.43
CA VAL A 120 -22.87 -9.28 9.84
C VAL A 120 -22.01 -10.20 10.71
N ARG A 121 -21.80 -11.46 10.30
CA ARG A 121 -20.90 -12.40 11.01
C ARG A 121 -19.47 -11.88 11.07
N ALA A 122 -19.01 -11.23 10.01
CA ALA A 122 -17.72 -10.57 9.97
C ALA A 122 -17.68 -9.28 10.80
N ARG A 123 -18.77 -8.84 11.45
CA ARG A 123 -18.86 -7.57 12.19
C ARG A 123 -18.47 -6.36 11.34
N LEU A 124 -18.89 -6.37 10.07
CA LEU A 124 -18.79 -5.21 9.17
C LEU A 124 -20.14 -4.49 9.01
N LEU A 125 -21.24 -5.21 9.30
CA LEU A 125 -22.60 -4.68 9.34
C LEU A 125 -23.28 -5.03 10.66
N LEU A 126 -24.18 -4.16 11.11
CA LEU A 126 -25.23 -4.50 12.07
C LEU A 126 -26.54 -4.71 11.33
N ARG A 127 -27.38 -5.58 11.87
CA ARG A 127 -28.74 -5.85 11.38
C ARG A 127 -29.74 -5.35 12.40
N ASP A 128 -30.68 -4.53 11.97
CA ASP A 128 -31.88 -4.17 12.72
C ASP A 128 -33.00 -5.14 12.36
N GLU A 129 -33.56 -5.79 13.38
CA GLU A 129 -34.62 -6.80 13.28
C GLU A 129 -35.99 -6.25 13.66
N SER A 130 -36.09 -4.95 13.97
CA SER A 130 -37.33 -4.32 14.43
C SER A 130 -38.42 -4.27 13.35
N LEU A 131 -38.04 -4.38 12.07
CA LEU A 131 -38.94 -4.32 10.92
C LEU A 131 -38.97 -5.62 10.13
N LYS A 132 -40.07 -5.80 9.39
CA LYS A 132 -40.26 -6.93 8.46
C LYS A 132 -39.17 -6.99 7.37
N GLU A 133 -38.71 -5.83 6.90
CA GLU A 133 -37.53 -5.75 6.05
C GLU A 133 -36.33 -5.30 6.88
N TYR A 134 -35.31 -6.18 6.95
CA TYR A 134 -34.10 -5.90 7.73
C TYR A 134 -33.35 -4.71 7.16
N ARG A 135 -32.99 -3.79 8.05
CA ARG A 135 -32.11 -2.66 7.75
C ARG A 135 -30.72 -2.94 8.26
N TYR A 136 -29.72 -2.52 7.50
CA TYR A 136 -28.32 -2.73 7.82
C TYR A 136 -27.62 -1.41 8.04
N SER A 137 -26.68 -1.36 8.98
CA SER A 137 -25.83 -0.20 9.21
C SER A 137 -24.35 -0.60 9.17
N LEU A 138 -23.51 0.28 8.62
CA LEU A 138 -22.08 0.04 8.53
C LEU A 138 -21.42 0.16 9.90
N ILE A 139 -20.51 -0.75 10.18
CA ILE A 139 -19.55 -0.61 11.26
C ILE A 139 -18.26 -0.07 10.62
N GLU A 140 -17.68 1.01 11.16
CA GLU A 140 -16.39 1.56 10.69
C GLU A 140 -15.19 0.59 10.87
N ALA A 141 -15.46 -0.65 11.28
CA ALA A 141 -14.50 -1.70 11.61
C ALA A 141 -13.55 -2.10 10.47
N GLU A 142 -13.86 -1.81 9.21
CA GLU A 142 -12.94 -2.12 8.11
C GLU A 142 -11.61 -1.37 8.29
N ASN A 143 -11.66 -0.09 8.67
CA ASN A 143 -10.43 0.67 8.95
C ASN A 143 -9.68 0.09 10.15
N GLY A 144 -10.37 -0.39 11.18
CA GLY A 144 -9.77 -1.01 12.36
C GLY A 144 -9.03 -2.32 12.07
N ARG A 145 -9.62 -3.23 11.27
CA ARG A 145 -8.95 -4.47 10.86
C ARG A 145 -7.82 -4.26 9.86
N LEU A 146 -7.88 -3.15 9.13
CA LEU A 146 -6.85 -2.75 8.16
C LEU A 146 -5.75 -1.87 8.79
N LYS A 147 -5.76 -1.62 10.11
CA LYS A 147 -4.68 -0.94 10.87
C LYS A 147 -3.50 -1.87 11.18
N LEU A 148 -3.03 -2.63 10.20
CA LEU A 148 -1.83 -3.48 10.35
C LEU A 148 -0.53 -2.67 10.50
N ASN A 149 -0.56 -1.36 10.19
CA ASN A 149 0.58 -0.46 10.35
C ASN A 149 0.83 -0.01 11.79
N LEU A 150 -0.20 0.09 12.64
CA LEU A 150 0.00 0.62 14.01
C LEU A 150 0.69 -0.39 14.93
N LEU A 151 0.48 -1.68 14.69
CA LEU A 151 0.94 -2.75 15.58
C LEU A 151 2.38 -3.21 15.29
N LEU A 152 2.99 -2.85 14.15
CA LEU A 152 4.32 -3.37 13.83
C LEU A 152 5.40 -2.69 14.69
N THR A 153 5.34 -1.37 14.83
CA THR A 153 6.25 -0.59 15.68
C THR A 153 6.07 -0.90 17.18
N GLU A 154 4.92 -1.44 17.57
CA GLU A 154 4.69 -1.92 18.95
C GLU A 154 5.31 -3.30 19.20
N ARG A 155 5.48 -4.12 18.15
CA ARG A 155 5.98 -5.50 18.24
C ARG A 155 7.46 -5.65 17.89
N PHE A 156 8.00 -4.73 17.10
CA PHE A 156 9.40 -4.71 16.70
C PHE A 156 10.06 -3.41 17.15
N GLY A 157 10.77 -3.46 18.26
CA GLY A 157 11.48 -2.34 18.85
C GLY A 157 13.00 -2.44 18.67
N GLU A 158 13.71 -1.59 19.41
CA GLU A 158 15.17 -1.50 19.37
C GLU A 158 15.85 -2.82 19.78
N LYS A 159 15.34 -3.48 20.82
CA LYS A 159 15.87 -4.78 21.30
C LYS A 159 15.72 -5.88 20.24
N GLU A 160 14.58 -5.92 19.56
CA GLU A 160 14.33 -6.89 18.48
C GLU A 160 15.26 -6.63 17.30
N LEU A 161 15.53 -5.36 16.98
CA LEU A 161 16.51 -4.99 15.97
C LEU A 161 17.93 -5.41 16.36
N GLU A 162 18.37 -5.14 17.58
CA GLU A 162 19.69 -5.55 18.09
C GLU A 162 19.87 -7.07 18.05
N ASN A 163 18.85 -7.82 18.48
CA ASN A 163 18.84 -9.27 18.42
C ASN A 163 18.92 -9.76 16.97
N TRP A 164 18.17 -9.13 16.07
CA TRP A 164 18.18 -9.45 14.65
C TRP A 164 19.56 -9.17 14.01
N VAL A 165 20.16 -8.01 14.26
CA VAL A 165 21.51 -7.66 13.78
C VAL A 165 22.54 -8.65 14.30
N SER A 166 22.48 -8.99 15.59
CA SER A 166 23.37 -9.97 16.24
C SER A 166 23.26 -11.37 15.65
N SER A 167 22.10 -11.73 15.08
CA SER A 167 21.90 -13.02 14.42
C SER A 167 22.52 -13.12 13.02
N ILE A 168 22.88 -11.98 12.42
CA ILE A 168 23.34 -11.88 11.02
C ILE A 168 24.79 -11.45 10.90
N VAL A 169 25.25 -10.57 11.81
CA VAL A 169 26.62 -10.04 11.80
C VAL A 169 27.54 -10.96 12.58
N ASP A 170 28.58 -11.46 11.91
CA ASP A 170 29.69 -12.14 12.59
C ASP A 170 30.49 -11.08 13.37
N LYS A 171 30.70 -11.28 14.68
CA LYS A 171 31.37 -10.33 15.59
C LYS A 171 32.75 -9.85 15.14
N GLU A 172 33.38 -10.53 14.18
CA GLU A 172 34.74 -10.26 13.71
C GLU A 172 34.81 -9.17 12.63
N ASN A 173 33.71 -8.88 11.94
CA ASN A 173 33.68 -7.82 10.93
C ASN A 173 32.89 -6.63 11.49
N GLY A 174 33.58 -5.52 11.74
CA GLY A 174 32.95 -4.28 12.19
C GLY A 174 31.92 -3.80 11.16
N CYS A 175 30.66 -4.14 11.39
CA CYS A 175 29.54 -3.65 10.60
C CYS A 175 29.10 -2.29 11.15
N GLU A 176 28.87 -1.33 10.26
CA GLU A 176 28.05 -0.17 10.60
C GLU A 176 26.67 -0.67 11.04
N ALA A 177 26.40 -0.51 12.33
CA ALA A 177 25.15 -0.94 12.93
C ALA A 177 24.04 0.03 12.52
N ILE A 178 22.96 -0.52 11.98
CA ILE A 178 21.78 0.24 11.62
C ILE A 178 21.09 0.67 12.91
N SER A 179 20.81 1.97 13.04
CA SER A 179 20.07 2.50 14.19
C SER A 179 18.58 2.22 14.06
N TYR A 180 17.91 1.99 15.20
CA TYR A 180 16.46 1.89 15.23
C TYR A 180 15.78 3.17 14.72
N GLU A 181 16.39 4.34 14.92
CA GLU A 181 15.87 5.59 14.39
C GLU A 181 15.99 5.67 12.87
N GLU A 182 17.05 5.13 12.26
CA GLU A 182 17.16 5.04 10.79
C GLU A 182 16.10 4.08 10.22
N MET A 183 15.78 3.03 10.97
CA MET A 183 14.76 2.07 10.58
C MET A 183 13.33 2.62 10.69
N LYS A 184 13.11 3.48 11.69
CA LYS A 184 11.84 4.17 11.92
C LYS A 184 11.68 5.42 11.05
N ALA A 185 12.79 6.03 10.64
CA ALA A 185 12.79 7.22 9.82
C ALA A 185 11.97 6.97 8.55
N ASN A 186 10.91 7.76 8.39
CA ASN A 186 10.19 7.85 7.14
C ASN A 186 11.08 8.63 6.17
N VAL A 187 12.06 7.95 5.55
CA VAL A 187 12.74 8.50 4.38
C VAL A 187 11.79 8.38 3.19
N TYR A 188 10.70 9.16 3.25
CA TYR A 188 9.87 9.57 2.14
C TYR A 188 9.13 10.85 2.51
N ASN A 189 9.51 11.94 1.82
CA ASN A 189 8.67 13.11 1.66
C ASN A 189 7.39 12.63 0.96
N PRO A 190 6.21 12.66 1.60
CA PRO A 190 5.01 12.09 1.02
C PRO A 190 4.80 12.70 -0.36
N LEU A 191 4.58 11.86 -1.39
CA LEU A 191 3.88 12.33 -2.57
C LEU A 191 2.61 13.03 -2.06
N PRO A 192 2.32 14.28 -2.46
CA PRO A 192 1.21 15.04 -1.91
C PRO A 192 -0.02 14.16 -1.91
N SER A 193 -0.53 13.90 -0.70
CA SER A 193 -1.64 12.99 -0.52
C SER A 193 -2.82 13.55 -1.29
N VAL A 194 -3.23 12.86 -2.36
CA VAL A 194 -4.51 13.10 -3.04
C VAL A 194 -5.69 12.63 -2.16
N TYR A 195 -5.52 12.62 -0.84
CA TYR A 195 -6.49 12.20 0.16
C TYR A 195 -6.51 13.16 1.36
N ASP A 196 -6.29 14.46 1.12
CA ASP A 196 -6.78 15.45 2.08
C ASP A 196 -8.23 15.80 1.72
N SER A 197 -9.16 15.21 2.45
CA SER A 197 -10.59 15.44 2.37
C SER A 197 -11.01 16.76 3.04
N THR A 198 -10.20 17.81 2.90
CA THR A 198 -10.48 19.17 3.37
C THR A 198 -10.46 20.17 2.21
N ILE A 199 -11.34 19.96 1.23
CA ILE A 199 -11.76 21.07 0.35
C ILE A 199 -12.99 21.72 1.00
N PRO A 200 -12.93 23.01 1.37
CA PRO A 200 -14.09 23.76 1.84
C PRO A 200 -15.24 23.68 0.83
N LYS A 201 -16.49 23.57 1.33
CA LYS A 201 -17.71 23.31 0.55
C LYS A 201 -18.07 24.37 -0.51
N GLU A 202 -17.27 25.42 -0.69
CA GLU A 202 -17.56 26.53 -1.61
C GLU A 202 -17.05 26.32 -3.04
N ALA A 203 -16.27 25.26 -3.32
CA ALA A 203 -15.76 24.98 -4.66
C ALA A 203 -16.61 24.00 -5.49
N LYS A 204 -17.92 23.88 -5.23
CA LYS A 204 -18.81 22.93 -5.94
C LYS A 204 -19.66 23.51 -7.07
N GLU A 205 -19.61 24.82 -7.33
CA GLU A 205 -20.49 25.44 -8.34
C GLU A 205 -19.81 25.93 -9.63
N SER A 206 -18.52 25.70 -9.84
CA SER A 206 -17.81 26.29 -10.99
C SER A 206 -17.01 25.34 -11.89
N PHE A 207 -17.41 24.07 -12.00
CA PHE A 207 -16.84 23.17 -13.03
C PHE A 207 -17.92 22.48 -13.86
N CYS A 208 -18.61 23.28 -14.69
CA CYS A 208 -19.32 22.76 -15.84
C CYS A 208 -19.32 23.79 -16.99
N LYS A 209 -18.14 24.11 -17.53
CA LYS A 209 -17.93 24.53 -18.94
C LYS A 209 -16.52 24.14 -19.40
N PRO A 210 -16.34 23.58 -20.62
CA PRO A 210 -15.01 23.33 -21.16
C PRO A 210 -14.49 24.62 -21.79
N GLU A 211 -13.59 25.33 -21.12
CA GLU A 211 -12.84 26.43 -21.73
C GLU A 211 -11.44 25.96 -22.11
N LYS A 212 -11.10 26.15 -23.38
CA LYS A 212 -9.77 25.91 -23.94
C LYS A 212 -8.78 26.81 -23.20
N VAL A 213 -7.83 26.23 -22.46
CA VAL A 213 -6.72 26.98 -21.85
C VAL A 213 -5.39 26.37 -22.30
N GLU A 214 -4.52 27.26 -22.77
CA GLU A 214 -3.30 26.99 -23.51
C GLU A 214 -2.25 26.15 -22.75
N ASN A 215 -1.80 25.10 -23.44
CA ASN A 215 -0.55 24.39 -23.16
C ASN A 215 0.64 25.32 -23.45
N SER A 216 1.46 25.68 -22.45
CA SER A 216 2.87 26.02 -22.76
C SER A 216 3.89 25.81 -21.63
N ARG A 217 3.55 25.92 -20.34
CA ARG A 217 4.59 25.91 -19.29
C ARG A 217 5.05 24.54 -18.79
N PHE A 218 4.22 23.51 -18.85
CA PHE A 218 4.59 22.19 -18.31
C PHE A 218 5.48 21.39 -19.28
N TYR A 219 5.20 21.47 -20.59
CA TYR A 219 6.00 20.79 -21.61
C TYR A 219 7.38 21.43 -21.82
N GLN A 220 7.50 22.75 -21.66
CA GLN A 220 8.78 23.46 -21.73
C GLN A 220 9.76 23.00 -20.64
N ASN A 221 9.26 22.59 -19.47
CA ASN A 221 10.11 22.16 -18.36
C ASN A 221 10.67 20.74 -18.55
N ILE A 222 9.92 19.86 -19.20
CA ILE A 222 10.38 18.50 -19.55
C ILE A 222 11.41 18.56 -20.67
N GLN A 223 11.19 19.40 -21.68
CA GLN A 223 12.17 19.64 -22.75
C GLN A 223 13.49 20.20 -22.20
N SER A 224 13.42 21.19 -21.30
CA SER A 224 14.60 21.78 -20.64
C SER A 224 15.44 20.75 -19.86
N MET A 225 14.78 19.83 -19.13
CA MET A 225 15.47 18.76 -18.39
C MET A 225 16.11 17.72 -19.31
N SER A 226 15.47 17.40 -20.44
CA SER A 226 16.04 16.47 -21.44
C SER A 226 17.27 17.07 -22.11
N GLU A 227 17.24 18.36 -22.47
CA GLU A 227 18.40 19.06 -23.06
C GLU A 227 19.57 19.17 -22.08
N LEU A 228 19.29 19.33 -20.78
CA LEU A 228 20.31 19.35 -19.74
C LEU A 228 20.97 17.98 -19.56
N ALA A 229 20.19 16.89 -19.65
CA ALA A 229 20.69 15.52 -19.61
C ALA A 229 21.55 15.19 -20.83
N GLU A 230 21.14 15.61 -22.03
CA GLU A 230 21.94 15.40 -23.25
C GLU A 230 23.24 16.20 -23.24
N LYS A 231 23.22 17.46 -22.78
CA LYS A 231 24.45 18.29 -22.68
C LYS A 231 25.42 17.73 -21.65
N THR A 232 24.94 17.18 -20.54
CA THR A 232 25.79 16.54 -19.53
C THR A 232 26.39 15.23 -20.04
N LEU A 233 25.60 14.39 -20.73
CA LEU A 233 26.10 13.17 -21.39
C LEU A 233 27.15 13.47 -22.47
N ALA A 234 26.94 14.48 -23.30
CA ALA A 234 27.91 14.90 -24.32
C ALA A 234 29.22 15.43 -23.72
N LYS A 235 29.13 16.14 -22.58
CA LYS A 235 30.29 16.65 -21.85
C LYS A 235 31.09 15.51 -21.20
N LEU A 236 30.40 14.52 -20.63
CA LEU A 236 31.01 13.31 -20.08
C LEU A 236 31.66 12.44 -21.17
N ALA A 237 31.01 12.30 -22.34
CA ALA A 237 31.57 11.57 -23.47
C ALA A 237 32.86 12.22 -24.04
N LYS A 238 32.95 13.56 -24.00
CA LYS A 238 34.17 14.31 -24.35
C LYS A 238 35.27 14.20 -23.31
N LEU A 239 34.92 14.16 -22.02
CA LEU A 239 35.88 14.03 -20.91
C LEU A 239 36.47 12.62 -20.81
N PHE A 240 35.72 11.59 -21.18
CA PHE A 240 36.09 10.19 -20.93
C PHE A 240 36.33 9.36 -22.20
N GLY A 241 36.52 9.98 -23.37
CA GLY A 241 37.05 9.32 -24.57
C GLY A 241 36.41 7.96 -24.90
N ALA A 242 35.20 7.97 -25.47
CA ALA A 242 34.61 6.88 -26.28
C ALA A 242 34.91 5.40 -25.90
N GLN A 243 34.84 5.00 -24.62
CA GLN A 243 34.93 3.58 -24.24
C GLN A 243 33.82 3.03 -23.32
N PHE A 244 32.75 3.77 -23.04
CA PHE A 244 31.62 3.21 -22.28
C PHE A 244 30.54 2.61 -23.18
N ARG A 245 30.67 1.30 -23.49
CA ARG A 245 29.53 0.47 -23.94
C ARG A 245 28.75 -0.01 -22.72
N PHE A 246 27.63 0.63 -22.40
CA PHE A 246 26.63 0.08 -21.50
C PHE A 246 25.86 -1.03 -22.23
N ARG A 247 26.15 -2.29 -21.92
CA ARG A 247 25.36 -3.44 -22.40
C ARG A 247 24.24 -3.71 -21.39
N MET A 248 23.07 -3.09 -21.61
CA MET A 248 21.82 -3.61 -21.05
C MET A 248 21.50 -4.93 -21.75
N LEU A 249 21.35 -6.01 -21.00
CA LEU A 249 20.64 -7.20 -21.44
C LEU A 249 19.52 -7.45 -20.44
N LEU A 250 18.33 -6.98 -20.82
CA LEU A 250 17.05 -7.56 -20.44
C LEU A 250 16.77 -8.67 -21.46
N GLU A 251 16.85 -9.91 -21.01
CA GLU A 251 16.35 -11.17 -21.60
C GLU A 251 16.81 -12.24 -20.59
N SER A 252 15.98 -13.01 -19.90
CA SER A 252 14.62 -13.54 -20.12
C SER A 252 14.06 -14.06 -18.79
#